data_AF-A0A7Y3C3V3-F1
#
_entry.id   AF-A0A7Y3C3V3-F1
#
_cell.length_a   1.000
_cell.length_b   1.000
_cell.length_c   1.000
_cell.angle_alpha   90.00
_cell.angle_beta   90.00
_cell.angle_gamma   90.00
#
_symmetry.space_group_name_H-M   'P 1'
#
loop_
_entity.id
_entity.type
_entity.pdbx_description
1 polymer ?
#
loop_
_entity_poly.entity_id
_entity_poly.type
_entity_poly.pdbx_seq_one_letter_code
_entity_poly.pdbx_strand_id
1 'polypeptide(L)'
;MSNDARNEHEPKGLRGLAEHYLKDLVYGANDGIITTFAVVAGVAGAQLDARIVLILGFANLLADGFSMGASNFLSIRSDEAVRESSGLAVLEPFPVRHSVATFASFVVAGAVPLLSYVVIRTGDAFPTAVALTLATLFCVGAARAFVTQARWWWSGLEMLFVGSVAAAVAYGVGAFVEGLA
;
A
#
# COMPACT_ATOMS: atom_id res chain seq x y z
N MET A 1 -31.79 -19.98 -14.58
CA MET A 1 -31.25 -19.50 -13.30
C MET A 1 -31.15 -17.98 -13.38
N SER A 2 -31.97 -17.28 -12.59
CA SER A 2 -32.23 -15.84 -12.70
C SER A 2 -30.99 -15.01 -12.34
N ASN A 3 -30.79 -13.89 -13.04
CA ASN A 3 -29.73 -12.90 -12.82
C ASN A 3 -29.84 -12.21 -11.43
N ASP A 4 -30.95 -12.45 -10.70
CA ASP A 4 -31.27 -11.82 -9.41
C ASP A 4 -30.38 -12.29 -8.26
N ALA A 5 -30.02 -13.58 -8.21
CA ALA A 5 -29.16 -14.12 -7.14
C ALA A 5 -27.70 -13.64 -7.21
N ARG A 6 -27.30 -12.98 -8.31
CA ARG A 6 -25.95 -12.40 -8.47
C ARG A 6 -25.79 -11.02 -7.83
N ASN A 7 -26.89 -10.31 -7.58
CA ASN A 7 -26.88 -8.92 -7.12
C ASN A 7 -27.00 -8.75 -5.59
N GLU A 8 -27.15 -9.85 -4.84
CA GLU A 8 -27.29 -9.78 -3.37
C GLU A 8 -25.95 -9.60 -2.64
N HIS A 9 -24.82 -9.87 -3.31
CA HIS A 9 -23.47 -9.72 -2.74
C HIS A 9 -22.76 -8.40 -3.10
N GLU A 10 -23.40 -7.51 -3.89
CA GLU A 10 -22.83 -6.19 -4.13
C GLU A 10 -23.20 -5.22 -3.00
N PRO A 11 -22.22 -4.61 -2.32
CA PRO A 11 -22.51 -3.62 -1.30
C PRO A 11 -23.19 -2.40 -1.93
N LYS A 12 -24.39 -2.07 -1.46
CA LYS A 12 -25.15 -0.92 -1.95
C LYS A 12 -24.72 0.37 -1.22
N GLY A 13 -24.23 1.34 -1.98
CA GLY A 13 -23.84 2.66 -1.49
C GLY A 13 -22.35 2.79 -1.16
N LEU A 14 -21.85 4.04 -1.13
CA LEU A 14 -20.43 4.36 -0.97
C LEU A 14 -19.82 3.80 0.33
N ARG A 15 -20.60 3.79 1.42
CA ARG A 15 -20.19 3.26 2.73
C ARG A 15 -20.06 1.74 2.75
N GLY A 16 -21.04 1.01 2.19
CA GLY A 16 -20.97 -0.45 2.12
C GLY A 16 -19.82 -0.92 1.24
N LEU A 17 -19.56 -0.22 0.14
CA LEU A 17 -18.46 -0.54 -0.77
C LEU A 17 -17.12 -0.26 -0.09
N ALA A 18 -17.02 0.84 0.66
CA ALA A 18 -15.86 1.13 1.48
C ALA A 18 -15.64 0.07 2.57
N GLU A 19 -16.67 -0.38 3.29
CA GLU A 19 -16.55 -1.42 4.33
C GLU A 19 -16.13 -2.78 3.77
N HIS A 20 -16.70 -3.21 2.63
CA HIS A 20 -16.40 -4.51 2.01
C HIS A 20 -14.95 -4.59 1.50
N TYR A 21 -14.45 -3.52 0.90
CA TYR A 21 -13.09 -3.45 0.34
C TYR A 21 -12.08 -2.75 1.26
N LEU A 22 -12.47 -2.33 2.47
CA LEU A 22 -11.60 -1.50 3.31
C LEU A 22 -10.29 -2.19 3.64
N LYS A 23 -10.37 -3.50 3.91
CA LYS A 23 -9.19 -4.29 4.27
C LYS A 23 -8.17 -4.26 3.15
N ASP A 24 -8.60 -4.52 1.92
CA ASP A 24 -7.73 -4.48 0.73
C ASP A 24 -7.18 -3.09 0.47
N LEU A 25 -8.02 -2.05 0.62
CA LEU A 25 -7.62 -0.66 0.43
C LEU A 25 -6.56 -0.23 1.44
N VAL A 26 -6.81 -0.44 2.73
CA VAL A 26 -5.89 -0.08 3.82
C VAL A 26 -4.60 -0.90 3.76
N TYR A 27 -4.72 -2.20 3.47
CA TYR A 27 -3.58 -3.10 3.35
C TYR A 27 -2.67 -2.69 2.17
N GLY A 28 -3.25 -2.51 0.98
CA GLY A 28 -2.53 -2.02 -0.20
C GLY A 28 -1.90 -0.65 0.03
N ALA A 29 -2.64 0.29 0.61
CA ALA A 29 -2.14 1.64 0.86
C ALA A 29 -0.94 1.65 1.83
N ASN A 30 -1.05 0.96 2.97
CA ASN A 30 0.04 0.92 3.94
C ASN A 30 1.30 0.28 3.35
N ASP A 31 1.15 -0.86 2.67
CA ASP A 31 2.30 -1.54 2.05
C ASP A 31 2.94 -0.66 0.96
N GLY A 32 2.13 -0.01 0.11
CA GLY A 32 2.61 0.89 -0.93
C GLY A 32 3.39 2.08 -0.39
N ILE A 33 2.91 2.70 0.69
CA ILE A 33 3.62 3.81 1.34
C ILE A 33 4.94 3.33 1.93
N ILE A 34 4.93 2.23 2.68
CA ILE A 34 6.11 1.73 3.40
C ILE A 34 7.19 1.28 2.41
N THR A 35 6.84 0.45 1.43
CA THR A 35 7.80 -0.08 0.45
C THR A 35 8.40 1.02 -0.41
N THR A 36 7.58 1.93 -0.93
CA THR A 36 8.08 3.03 -1.77
C THR A 36 8.92 4.00 -0.95
N PHE A 37 8.53 4.29 0.29
CA PHE A 37 9.33 5.14 1.16
C PHE A 37 10.66 4.48 1.56
N ALA A 38 10.69 3.16 1.76
CA ALA A 38 11.94 2.43 1.99
C ALA A 38 12.89 2.55 0.78
N VAL A 39 12.38 2.45 -0.45
CA VAL A 39 13.19 2.69 -1.66
C VAL A 39 13.74 4.12 -1.68
N VAL A 40 12.88 5.13 -1.44
CA VAL A 40 13.29 6.53 -1.39
C VAL A 40 14.36 6.76 -0.30
N ALA A 41 14.16 6.20 0.89
CA ALA A 41 15.09 6.32 2.01
C ALA A 41 16.42 5.63 1.72
N GLY A 42 16.42 4.45 1.10
CA GLY A 42 17.64 3.75 0.71
C GLY A 42 18.45 4.51 -0.33
N VAL A 43 17.79 5.04 -1.36
CA VAL A 43 18.46 5.86 -2.40
C VAL A 43 19.00 7.16 -1.81
N ALA A 44 18.25 7.81 -0.91
CA ALA A 44 18.70 9.00 -0.18
C ALA A 44 19.88 8.70 0.75
N GLY A 45 19.86 7.56 1.46
CA GLY A 45 20.96 7.11 2.31
C GLY A 45 22.24 6.85 1.53
N ALA A 46 22.11 6.34 0.30
CA ALA A 46 23.20 6.18 -0.65
C ALA A 46 23.62 7.49 -1.36
N GLN A 47 23.05 8.64 -0.98
CA GLN A 47 23.37 9.97 -1.56
C GLN A 47 23.22 10.05 -3.08
N LEU A 48 22.31 9.26 -3.65
CA LEU A 48 22.10 9.19 -5.09
C LEU A 48 21.18 10.30 -5.60
N ASP A 49 21.32 10.61 -6.89
CA ASP A 49 20.53 11.65 -7.56
C ASP A 49 19.02 11.44 -7.47
N ALA A 50 18.26 12.53 -7.37
CA ALA A 50 16.79 12.54 -7.41
C ALA A 50 16.20 11.80 -8.63
N ARG A 51 16.92 11.79 -9.76
CA ARG A 51 16.53 11.03 -10.95
C ARG A 51 16.50 9.52 -10.67
N ILE A 52 17.46 9.00 -9.91
CA ILE A 52 17.52 7.58 -9.52
C ILE A 52 16.37 7.25 -8.57
N VAL A 53 16.05 8.16 -7.63
CA VAL A 53 14.88 8.02 -6.74
C VAL A 53 13.59 7.86 -7.56
N LEU A 54 13.39 8.70 -8.57
CA LEU A 54 12.19 8.63 -9.42
C LEU A 54 12.14 7.35 -10.26
N ILE A 55 13.26 6.96 -10.88
CA ILE A 55 13.32 5.74 -11.71
C ILE A 55 13.05 4.50 -10.87
N LEU A 56 13.80 4.30 -9.78
CA LEU A 56 13.65 3.14 -8.92
C LEU A 56 12.32 3.17 -8.17
N GLY A 57 11.92 4.34 -7.67
CA GLY A 57 10.67 4.52 -6.94
C GLY A 57 9.45 4.16 -7.78
N PHE A 58 9.30 4.73 -8.97
CA PHE A 58 8.15 4.42 -9.83
C PHE A 58 8.19 2.99 -10.39
N ALA A 59 9.39 2.48 -10.74
CA ALA A 59 9.53 1.11 -11.19
C ALA A 59 9.09 0.13 -10.09
N ASN A 60 9.58 0.32 -8.87
CA ASN A 60 9.23 -0.51 -7.72
C ASN A 60 7.75 -0.38 -7.36
N LEU A 61 7.21 0.84 -7.32
CA LEU A 61 5.80 1.11 -7.02
C LEU A 61 4.85 0.34 -7.94
N LEU A 62 5.12 0.34 -9.25
CA LEU A 62 4.26 -0.33 -10.22
C LEU A 62 4.46 -1.85 -10.21
N ALA A 63 5.71 -2.32 -10.07
CA ALA A 63 6.03 -3.74 -10.04
C ALA A 63 5.47 -4.42 -8.78
N ASP A 64 5.72 -3.86 -7.60
CA ASP A 64 5.24 -4.39 -6.33
C ASP A 64 3.73 -4.28 -6.24
N GLY A 65 3.15 -3.16 -6.66
CA GLY A 65 1.70 -3.01 -6.72
C GLY A 65 1.06 -4.11 -7.58
N PHE A 66 1.58 -4.34 -8.79
CA PHE A 66 1.06 -5.38 -9.67
C PHE A 66 1.18 -6.77 -9.04
N SER A 67 2.36 -7.08 -8.46
CA SER A 67 2.61 -8.34 -7.75
C SER A 67 1.64 -8.55 -6.60
N MET A 68 1.39 -7.51 -5.80
CA MET A 68 0.47 -7.54 -4.67
C MET A 68 -0.99 -7.74 -5.11
N GLY A 69 -1.44 -7.02 -6.13
CA GLY A 69 -2.77 -7.19 -6.70
C GLY A 69 -2.97 -8.61 -7.26
N ALA A 70 -2.01 -9.11 -8.02
CA ALA A 70 -2.03 -10.48 -8.54
C ALA A 70 -2.03 -11.53 -7.43
N SER A 71 -1.26 -11.30 -6.36
CA SER A 71 -1.19 -12.20 -5.19
C SER A 71 -2.50 -12.23 -4.43
N ASN A 72 -3.17 -11.08 -4.23
CA ASN A 72 -4.48 -11.02 -3.59
C ASN A 72 -5.54 -11.75 -4.43
N PHE A 73 -5.55 -11.53 -5.75
CA PHE A 73 -6.44 -12.26 -6.67
C PHE A 73 -6.27 -13.77 -6.56
N LEU A 74 -5.02 -14.24 -6.61
CA LEU A 74 -4.72 -15.66 -6.55
C LEU A 74 -5.06 -16.26 -5.19
N SER A 75 -4.85 -15.51 -4.09
CA SER A 75 -5.22 -15.92 -2.74
C SER A 75 -6.72 -16.16 -2.63
N ILE A 76 -7.55 -15.17 -2.99
CA ILE A 76 -9.01 -15.29 -2.92
C ILE A 76 -9.50 -16.41 -3.83
N ARG A 77 -8.98 -16.52 -5.05
CA ARG A 77 -9.35 -17.59 -5.98
C ARG A 77 -9.01 -18.98 -5.42
N SER A 78 -7.89 -19.12 -4.72
CA SER A 78 -7.47 -20.38 -4.12
C SER A 78 -8.37 -20.75 -2.95
N ASP A 79 -8.67 -19.79 -2.08
CA ASP A 79 -9.59 -19.99 -0.95
C ASP A 79 -10.98 -20.42 -1.44
N GLU A 80 -11.51 -19.76 -2.47
CA GLU A 80 -12.81 -20.10 -3.03
C GLU A 80 -12.83 -21.48 -3.72
N ALA A 81 -11.75 -21.85 -4.42
CA ALA A 81 -11.64 -23.19 -5.00
C ALA A 81 -11.64 -24.30 -3.93
N VAL A 82 -10.99 -24.06 -2.78
CA VAL A 82 -11.01 -25.00 -1.65
C VAL A 82 -12.41 -25.09 -1.06
N ARG A 83 -13.10 -23.96 -0.89
CA ARG A 83 -14.49 -23.91 -0.38
C ARG A 83 -15.44 -24.67 -1.29
N GLU A 84 -15.36 -24.42 -2.59
CA GLU A 84 -16.17 -25.10 -3.62
C GLU A 84 -15.92 -26.62 -3.58
N SER A 85 -14.66 -27.06 -3.50
CA SER A 85 -14.32 -28.49 -3.38
C SER A 85 -14.84 -29.14 -2.09
N SER A 86 -15.05 -28.34 -1.04
CA SER A 86 -15.60 -28.78 0.25
C SER A 86 -17.12 -28.68 0.33
N GLY A 87 -17.80 -28.29 -0.75
CA GLY A 87 -19.25 -28.08 -0.79
C GLY A 87 -19.73 -26.86 0.01
N LEU A 88 -18.84 -25.93 0.35
CA LEU A 88 -19.16 -24.69 1.05
C LEU A 88 -19.62 -23.60 0.06
N ALA A 89 -20.44 -22.65 0.54
CA ALA A 89 -20.84 -21.50 -0.24
C ALA A 89 -19.65 -20.57 -0.55
N VAL A 90 -19.64 -20.05 -1.78
CA VAL A 90 -18.73 -19.00 -2.26
C VAL A 90 -19.06 -17.69 -1.54
N LEU A 91 -18.06 -17.05 -0.94
CA LEU A 91 -18.27 -15.78 -0.23
C LEU A 91 -17.86 -14.58 -1.08
N GLU A 92 -16.77 -14.71 -1.84
CA GLU A 92 -16.19 -13.64 -2.65
C GLU A 92 -16.22 -13.99 -4.15
N PRO A 93 -17.39 -13.85 -4.81
CA PRO A 93 -17.55 -14.21 -6.22
C PRO A 93 -16.77 -13.33 -7.19
N PHE A 94 -16.22 -12.19 -6.74
CA PHE A 94 -15.51 -11.22 -7.58
C PHE A 94 -14.08 -10.90 -7.10
N PRO A 95 -13.13 -11.86 -7.13
CA PRO A 95 -11.74 -11.66 -6.68
C PRO A 95 -11.04 -10.49 -7.38
N VAL A 96 -11.39 -10.23 -8.65
CA VAL A 96 -10.78 -9.15 -9.45
C VAL A 96 -11.00 -7.77 -8.83
N ARG A 97 -12.13 -7.56 -8.15
CA ARG A 97 -12.43 -6.26 -7.53
C ARG A 97 -11.53 -5.99 -6.32
N HIS A 98 -11.28 -7.02 -5.51
CA HIS A 98 -10.33 -6.95 -4.39
C HIS A 98 -8.91 -6.67 -4.89
N SER A 99 -8.45 -7.38 -5.93
CA SER A 99 -7.11 -7.15 -6.49
C SER A 99 -6.93 -5.75 -7.07
N VAL A 100 -7.96 -5.23 -7.77
CA VAL A 100 -7.92 -3.86 -8.31
C VAL A 100 -7.91 -2.83 -7.18
N ALA A 101 -8.71 -3.05 -6.13
CA ALA A 101 -8.72 -2.18 -4.96
C ALA A 101 -7.34 -2.15 -4.28
N THR A 102 -6.72 -3.30 -4.04
CA THR A 102 -5.36 -3.40 -3.48
C THR A 102 -4.33 -2.70 -4.36
N PHE A 103 -4.32 -2.99 -5.66
CA PHE A 103 -3.37 -2.37 -6.60
C PHE A 103 -3.51 -0.84 -6.62
N ALA A 104 -4.75 -0.36 -6.76
CA ALA A 104 -5.01 1.07 -6.86
C ALA A 104 -4.63 1.81 -5.57
N SER A 105 -4.98 1.26 -4.40
CA SER A 105 -4.61 1.87 -3.13
C SER A 105 -3.09 1.86 -2.89
N PHE A 106 -2.41 0.77 -3.25
CA PHE A 106 -0.95 0.67 -3.22
C PHE A 106 -0.29 1.75 -4.06
N VAL A 107 -0.68 1.87 -5.34
CA VAL A 107 -0.07 2.83 -6.26
C VAL A 107 -0.35 4.26 -5.82
N VAL A 108 -1.59 4.58 -5.46
CA VAL A 108 -1.99 5.95 -5.08
C VAL A 108 -1.28 6.39 -3.80
N ALA A 109 -1.26 5.53 -2.77
CA ALA A 109 -0.66 5.86 -1.49
C ALA A 109 0.88 5.83 -1.58
N GLY A 110 1.45 4.83 -2.26
CA GLY A 110 2.89 4.69 -2.47
C GLY A 110 3.50 5.77 -3.35
N ALA A 111 2.73 6.41 -4.23
CA ALA A 111 3.21 7.55 -5.01
C ALA A 111 3.54 8.78 -4.14
N VAL A 112 2.97 8.92 -2.94
CA VAL A 112 3.11 10.12 -2.09
C VAL A 112 4.56 10.51 -1.81
N PRO A 113 5.45 9.62 -1.32
CA PRO A 113 6.88 9.96 -1.16
C PRO A 113 7.53 10.44 -2.45
N LEU A 114 7.18 9.86 -3.60
CA LEU A 114 7.76 10.21 -4.91
C LEU A 114 7.29 11.58 -5.42
N LEU A 115 6.07 11.99 -5.08
CA LEU A 115 5.54 13.30 -5.48
C LEU A 115 6.42 14.45 -4.99
N SER A 116 7.06 14.29 -3.83
CA SER A 116 8.00 15.30 -3.32
C SER A 116 9.15 15.57 -4.29
N TYR A 117 9.71 14.53 -4.91
CA TYR A 117 10.81 14.62 -5.89
C TYR A 117 10.35 15.09 -7.28
N VAL A 118 9.05 14.94 -7.60
CA VAL A 118 8.48 15.49 -8.85
C VAL A 118 8.26 17.00 -8.73
N VAL A 119 7.78 17.45 -7.57
CA VAL A 119 7.45 18.85 -7.30
C VAL A 119 8.69 19.66 -6.95
N ILE A 120 9.54 19.17 -6.06
CA ILE A 120 10.77 19.83 -5.63
C ILE A 120 11.88 19.43 -6.59
N ARG A 121 12.12 20.28 -7.59
CA ARG A 121 13.17 20.06 -8.60
C ARG A 121 14.54 20.62 -8.22
N THR A 122 14.59 21.46 -7.18
CA THR A 122 15.80 22.15 -6.73
C THR A 122 15.93 22.04 -5.22
N GLY A 123 17.11 21.65 -4.74
CA GLY A 123 17.35 21.41 -3.31
C GLY A 123 17.04 19.97 -2.88
N ASP A 124 17.08 19.74 -1.58
CA ASP A 124 16.85 18.41 -1.00
C ASP A 124 15.34 18.15 -0.81
N ALA A 125 14.79 17.24 -1.63
CA ALA A 125 13.41 16.82 -1.55
C ALA A 125 13.15 15.81 -0.41
N PHE A 126 14.19 15.17 0.13
CA PHE A 126 14.07 14.06 1.07
C PHE A 126 13.33 14.43 2.38
N PRO A 127 13.63 15.55 3.07
CA PRO A 127 12.91 15.92 4.28
C PRO A 127 11.41 16.13 4.06
N THR A 128 11.04 16.66 2.89
CA THR A 128 9.63 16.83 2.52
C THR A 128 8.99 15.48 2.22
N ALA A 129 9.71 14.57 1.55
CA ALA A 129 9.27 13.19 1.35
C ALA A 129 8.98 12.49 2.68
N VAL A 130 9.88 12.61 3.66
CA VAL A 130 9.71 12.06 5.01
C VAL A 130 8.46 12.64 5.66
N ALA A 131 8.32 13.96 5.72
CA ALA A 131 7.18 14.61 6.38
C ALA A 131 5.83 14.20 5.77
N LEU A 132 5.72 14.22 4.43
CA LEU A 132 4.51 13.83 3.72
C LEU A 132 4.18 12.35 3.92
N THR A 133 5.20 11.49 3.89
CA THR A 133 5.00 10.04 4.08
C THR A 133 4.55 9.73 5.49
N LEU A 134 5.19 10.30 6.52
CA LEU A 134 4.78 10.09 7.91
C LEU A 134 3.35 10.58 8.15
N ALA A 135 2.99 11.77 7.63
CA ALA A 135 1.61 12.25 7.70
C ALA A 135 0.63 11.28 7.01
N THR A 136 1.01 10.74 5.85
CA THR A 136 0.18 9.79 5.09
C THR A 136 0.04 8.45 5.82
N LEU A 137 1.12 7.88 6.36
CA LEU A 137 1.11 6.67 7.17
C LEU A 137 0.19 6.83 8.39
N PHE A 138 0.27 7.97 9.07
CA PHE A 138 -0.60 8.25 10.20
C PHE A 138 -2.06 8.34 9.77
N CYS A 139 -2.37 9.04 8.67
CA CYS A 139 -3.73 9.18 8.17
C CYS A 139 -4.34 7.86 7.69
N VAL A 140 -3.61 7.07 6.89
CA VAL A 140 -4.06 5.76 6.41
C VAL A 140 -4.15 4.76 7.58
N GLY A 141 -3.17 4.78 8.48
CA GLY A 141 -3.18 4.00 9.71
C GLY A 141 -4.36 4.34 10.62
N ALA A 142 -4.70 5.62 10.77
CA ALA A 142 -5.86 6.07 11.52
C ALA A 142 -7.18 5.65 10.84
N ALA A 143 -7.23 5.68 9.50
CA ALA A 143 -8.42 5.27 8.75
C ALA A 143 -8.77 3.78 8.98
N ARG A 144 -7.77 2.91 9.19
CA ARG A 144 -7.98 1.51 9.58
C ARG A 144 -8.87 1.36 10.83
N ALA A 145 -8.74 2.28 11.78
CA ALA A 145 -9.43 2.20 13.06
C ALA A 145 -10.94 2.41 12.98
N PHE A 146 -11.45 2.95 11.86
CA PHE A 146 -12.90 3.06 11.64
C PHE A 146 -13.59 1.69 11.56
N VAL A 147 -12.85 0.62 11.22
CA VAL A 147 -13.42 -0.74 11.10
C VAL A 147 -12.89 -1.69 12.16
N THR A 148 -11.70 -1.47 12.71
CA THR A 148 -11.09 -2.41 13.66
C THR A 148 -11.44 -2.18 15.13
N GLN A 149 -12.37 -1.27 15.48
CA GLN A 149 -12.71 -0.88 16.86
C GLN A 149 -11.50 -0.40 17.71
N ALA A 150 -10.33 -0.23 17.10
CA ALA A 150 -9.12 0.25 17.75
C ALA A 150 -9.18 1.78 17.93
N ARG A 151 -8.33 2.32 18.82
CA ARG A 151 -8.18 3.77 18.95
C ARG A 151 -7.43 4.30 17.71
N TRP A 152 -8.04 5.19 16.95
CA TRP A 152 -7.51 5.72 15.68
C TRP A 152 -6.08 6.26 15.78
N TRP A 153 -5.78 7.02 16.83
CA TRP A 153 -4.45 7.57 17.04
C TRP A 153 -3.41 6.47 17.30
N TRP A 154 -3.78 5.35 17.92
CA TRP A 154 -2.86 4.24 18.18
C TRP A 154 -2.54 3.48 16.89
N SER A 155 -3.55 3.21 16.06
CA SER A 155 -3.35 2.59 14.74
C SER A 155 -2.48 3.48 13.83
N GLY A 156 -2.65 4.80 13.90
CA GLY A 156 -1.78 5.74 13.21
C GLY A 156 -0.33 5.72 13.72
N LEU A 157 -0.13 5.71 15.05
CA LEU A 157 1.20 5.62 15.66
C LEU A 157 1.91 4.30 15.36
N GLU A 158 1.19 3.19 15.32
CA GLU A 158 1.72 1.87 14.94
C GLU A 158 2.29 1.92 13.51
N MET A 159 1.54 2.49 12.56
CA MET A 159 2.01 2.62 11.18
C MET A 159 3.18 3.59 11.03
N LEU A 160 3.18 4.70 11.79
CA LEU A 160 4.35 5.59 11.85
C LEU A 160 5.60 4.85 12.32
N PHE A 161 5.48 4.03 13.37
CA PHE A 161 6.60 3.26 13.89
C PHE A 161 7.13 2.26 12.86
N VAL A 162 6.23 1.46 12.25
CA VAL A 162 6.62 0.46 11.23
C VAL A 162 7.30 1.14 10.04
N GLY A 163 6.69 2.20 9.49
CA GLY A 163 7.27 2.91 8.35
C GLY A 163 8.58 3.61 8.66
N SER A 164 8.72 4.19 9.87
CA SER A 164 9.97 4.82 10.30
C SER A 164 11.10 3.81 10.44
N VAL A 165 10.82 2.63 11.02
CA VAL A 165 11.82 1.55 11.14
C VAL A 165 12.23 1.02 9.77
N ALA A 166 11.27 0.75 8.88
CA ALA A 166 11.55 0.27 7.53
C ALA A 166 12.44 1.27 6.76
N ALA A 167 12.12 2.56 6.83
CA ALA A 167 12.90 3.62 6.20
C ALA A 167 14.29 3.77 6.82
N ALA A 168 14.41 3.70 8.15
CA ALA A 168 15.71 3.78 8.83
C ALA A 168 16.63 2.61 8.45
N VAL A 169 16.08 1.39 8.35
CA VAL A 169 16.82 0.22 7.87
C VAL A 169 17.28 0.44 6.42
N ALA A 170 16.39 0.84 5.52
CA ALA A 170 16.74 1.05 4.12
C ALA A 170 17.76 2.18 3.94
N TYR A 171 17.58 3.32 4.61
CA TYR A 171 18.54 4.43 4.62
C TYR A 171 19.91 3.97 5.14
N GLY A 172 19.93 3.23 6.26
CA GLY A 172 21.15 2.70 6.84
C GLY A 172 21.89 1.76 5.89
N VAL A 173 21.17 0.89 5.19
CA VAL A 173 21.75 0.02 4.14
C VAL A 173 22.32 0.85 3.00
N GLY A 174 21.60 1.85 2.50
CA GLY A 174 22.09 2.75 1.45
C GLY A 174 23.37 3.48 1.87
N ALA A 175 23.38 4.07 3.07
CA ALA A 175 24.54 4.78 3.61
C ALA A 175 25.75 3.86 3.85
N PHE A 176 25.50 2.61 4.27
CA PHE A 176 26.54 1.62 4.44
C PHE A 176 27.19 1.23 3.11
N VAL A 177 26.38 0.96 2.08
CA VAL A 177 26.89 0.58 0.74
C VAL A 177 27.68 1.72 0.10
N GLU A 178 27.21 2.97 0.23
CA GLU A 178 27.95 4.14 -0.26
C GLU A 178 29.31 4.29 0.44
N GLY A 179 29.38 4.01 1.74
CA GLY A 179 30.65 4.03 2.47
C GLY A 179 31.66 2.94 2.08
N LEU A 180 31.24 1.94 1.28
CA LEU A 180 32.11 0.90 0.73
C LEU A 180 32.63 1.20 -0.68
N ALA A 181 32.02 2.17 -1.37
CA ALA A 181 32.36 2.56 -2.74
C ALA A 181 33.51 3.58 -2.79
#